data_AF-A0A2V9HWL9-F1
#
_entry.id   AF-A0A2V9HWL9-F1
#
_cell.length_a   1.000
_cell.length_b   1.000
_cell.length_c   1.000
_cell.angle_alpha   90.00
_cell.angle_beta   90.00
_cell.angle_gamma   90.00
#
_symmetry.space_group_name_H-M   'P 1'
#
loop_
_entity.id
_entity.type
_entity.pdbx_description
1 polymer ?
#
loop_
_entity_poly.entity_id
_entity_poly.type
_entity_poly.pdbx_seq_one_letter_code
_entity_poly.pdbx_strand_id
1 'polypeptide(L)'
;MVKRIGWIAAAVITSTLAAFLFLAAGLTGQQAASPQAPKQMVPDNPSEHTPPAQPIPYSHKKHLSLGLDCKDCHANPEPGKLMTFPEASKCMLCHVTISRDKVSIQKLAEYAKSKQAIPWIRVYAVLPGVTWNHRVHLEAGVTCETCHG
;
A
#
# COMPACT_ATOMS: atom_id res chain seq x y z
N MET A 1 46.78 -62.23 -48.16
CA MET A 1 45.43 -62.87 -48.17
C MET A 1 44.50 -62.12 -47.22
N VAL A 2 43.19 -62.28 -47.40
CA VAL A 2 42.13 -61.43 -46.83
C VAL A 2 41.54 -61.97 -45.53
N LYS A 3 41.27 -61.08 -44.55
CA LYS A 3 40.11 -60.98 -43.63
C LYS A 3 40.52 -60.02 -42.49
N ARG A 4 39.95 -58.82 -42.30
CA ARG A 4 38.55 -58.45 -41.97
C ARG A 4 37.99 -59.16 -40.73
N ILE A 5 38.43 -58.69 -39.57
CA ILE A 5 37.68 -58.61 -38.29
C ILE A 5 38.11 -57.25 -37.67
N GLY A 6 37.25 -56.43 -37.05
CA GLY A 6 35.79 -56.58 -36.95
C GLY A 6 35.03 -55.55 -36.10
N TRP A 7 35.27 -54.24 -36.23
CA TRP A 7 34.19 -53.22 -36.11
C TRP A 7 33.28 -53.21 -34.85
N ILE A 8 33.75 -53.58 -33.64
CA ILE A 8 32.96 -53.48 -32.40
C ILE A 8 33.80 -52.98 -31.21
N ALA A 9 33.98 -51.65 -31.08
CA ALA A 9 34.54 -51.04 -29.86
C ALA A 9 34.22 -49.53 -29.66
N ALA A 10 33.38 -48.91 -30.51
CA ALA A 10 33.24 -47.44 -30.56
C ALA A 10 31.87 -46.88 -30.11
N ALA A 11 30.95 -47.71 -29.62
CA ALA A 11 29.52 -47.37 -29.56
C ALA A 11 28.83 -47.56 -28.18
N VAL A 12 29.58 -47.52 -27.07
CA VAL A 12 28.98 -47.75 -25.72
C VAL A 12 29.31 -46.65 -24.69
N ILE A 13 30.36 -45.84 -24.88
CA ILE A 13 30.85 -44.91 -23.85
C ILE A 13 30.35 -43.45 -24.04
N THR A 14 29.67 -43.13 -25.16
CA THR A 14 29.21 -41.76 -25.46
C THR A 14 27.71 -41.49 -25.19
N SER A 15 26.96 -42.45 -24.65
CA SER A 15 25.49 -42.36 -24.51
C SER A 15 24.96 -42.24 -23.06
N THR A 16 25.80 -41.91 -22.07
CA THR A 16 25.35 -41.68 -20.68
C THR A 16 25.56 -40.24 -20.18
N LEU A 17 26.48 -39.46 -20.76
CA LEU A 17 26.75 -38.08 -20.29
C LEU A 17 25.80 -37.01 -20.86
N ALA A 18 25.16 -37.26 -22.00
CA ALA A 18 24.28 -36.26 -22.64
C ALA A 18 22.88 -36.14 -21.99
N ALA A 19 22.41 -37.18 -21.29
CA ALA A 19 21.08 -37.20 -20.69
C ALA A 19 20.97 -36.41 -19.37
N PHE A 20 22.08 -36.24 -18.64
CA PHE A 20 22.06 -35.58 -17.33
C PHE A 20 22.15 -34.04 -17.38
N LEU A 21 22.62 -33.44 -18.50
CA LEU A 21 22.71 -31.98 -18.61
C LEU A 21 21.38 -31.26 -18.91
N PHE A 22 20.32 -31.98 -19.27
CA PHE A 22 19.00 -31.38 -19.57
C PHE A 22 17.99 -31.44 -18.42
N LEU A 23 18.21 -32.25 -17.38
CA LEU A 23 17.27 -32.35 -16.25
C LEU A 23 17.39 -31.21 -15.21
N ALA A 24 18.44 -30.38 -15.27
CA ALA A 24 18.66 -29.28 -14.33
C ALA A 24 17.99 -27.96 -14.75
N ALA A 25 17.60 -27.80 -16.02
CA ALA A 25 17.08 -26.54 -16.56
C ALA A 25 15.55 -26.34 -16.33
N GLY A 26 14.83 -27.36 -15.87
CA GLY A 26 13.37 -27.34 -15.77
C GLY A 26 12.77 -26.72 -14.50
N LEU A 27 13.59 -26.39 -13.49
CA LEU A 27 13.10 -25.98 -12.16
C LEU A 27 13.14 -24.45 -11.90
N THR A 28 13.79 -23.66 -12.74
CA THR A 28 13.83 -22.19 -12.63
C THR A 28 12.74 -21.54 -13.48
N GLY A 29 11.48 -21.88 -13.22
CA GLY A 29 10.37 -21.59 -14.16
C GLY A 29 9.01 -21.22 -13.58
N GLN A 30 8.82 -21.27 -12.26
CA GLN A 30 7.62 -20.70 -11.63
C GLN A 30 7.98 -19.39 -10.93
N GLN A 31 8.03 -18.31 -11.72
CA GLN A 31 7.72 -16.99 -11.17
C GLN A 31 6.30 -17.09 -10.59
N ALA A 32 6.19 -17.07 -9.27
CA ALA A 32 4.91 -16.87 -8.63
C ALA A 32 4.37 -15.54 -9.13
N ALA A 33 3.32 -15.57 -9.96
CA ALA A 33 2.64 -14.37 -10.37
C ALA A 33 2.16 -13.68 -9.09
N SER A 34 2.66 -12.48 -8.80
CA SER A 34 2.15 -11.66 -7.71
C SER A 34 0.62 -11.61 -7.85
N PRO A 35 -0.15 -11.91 -6.78
CA PRO A 35 -1.60 -11.77 -6.83
C PRO A 35 -1.94 -10.36 -7.30
N GLN A 36 -2.42 -10.26 -8.53
CA GLN A 36 -2.85 -8.97 -9.06
C GLN A 36 -4.07 -8.58 -8.25
N ALA A 37 -3.93 -7.53 -7.43
CA ALA A 37 -5.06 -6.98 -6.70
C ALA A 37 -6.20 -6.73 -7.71
N PRO A 38 -7.43 -7.20 -7.42
CA PRO A 38 -8.52 -7.09 -8.37
C PRO A 38 -8.71 -5.61 -8.75
N LYS A 39 -8.96 -5.36 -10.04
CA LYS A 39 -9.24 -4.00 -10.54
C LYS A 39 -10.43 -3.43 -9.77
N GLN A 40 -10.12 -2.58 -8.80
CA GLN A 40 -11.01 -1.67 -8.12
C GLN A 40 -12.32 -2.30 -7.60
N MET A 41 -12.27 -2.82 -6.38
CA MET A 41 -13.42 -3.45 -5.71
C MET A 41 -14.57 -2.47 -5.40
N VAL A 42 -14.32 -1.15 -5.41
CA VAL A 42 -15.31 -0.09 -5.25
C VAL A 42 -15.19 0.88 -6.44
N PRO A 43 -16.21 0.98 -7.33
CA PRO A 43 -16.17 1.88 -8.48
C PRO A 43 -15.88 3.34 -8.11
N ASP A 44 -15.20 4.06 -9.00
CA ASP A 44 -14.94 5.49 -8.83
C ASP A 44 -16.24 6.27 -8.60
N ASN A 45 -16.16 7.33 -7.79
CA ASN A 45 -17.26 8.28 -7.68
C ASN A 45 -17.35 9.08 -8.99
N PRO A 46 -18.43 8.96 -9.79
CA PRO A 46 -18.53 9.63 -11.09
C PRO A 46 -18.77 11.14 -10.98
N SER A 47 -18.97 11.65 -9.76
CA SER A 47 -19.15 13.08 -9.50
C SER A 47 -17.79 13.77 -9.43
N GLU A 48 -17.57 14.79 -10.25
CA GLU A 48 -16.40 15.66 -10.11
C GLU A 48 -16.53 16.52 -8.85
N HIS A 49 -15.53 16.42 -7.96
CA HIS A 49 -15.45 17.24 -6.74
C HIS A 49 -14.14 18.04 -6.72
N THR A 50 -14.25 19.36 -6.81
CA THR A 50 -13.09 20.24 -6.55
C THR A 50 -12.64 20.08 -5.10
N PRO A 51 -11.36 19.74 -4.82
CA PRO A 51 -10.89 19.57 -3.45
C PRO A 51 -11.09 20.85 -2.61
N PRO A 52 -11.73 20.77 -1.42
CA PRO A 52 -11.95 21.95 -0.60
C PRO A 52 -10.64 22.47 -0.01
N ALA A 53 -10.52 23.81 0.08
CA ALA A 53 -9.37 24.47 0.70
C ALA A 53 -9.31 24.16 2.19
N GLN A 54 -8.28 23.43 2.63
CA GLN A 54 -8.12 23.01 4.02
C GLN A 54 -7.57 24.12 4.92
N PRO A 55 -7.88 24.15 6.23
CA PRO A 55 -7.37 25.15 7.16
C PRO A 55 -5.84 25.17 7.26
N ILE A 56 -5.21 24.02 7.04
CA ILE A 56 -3.76 23.81 6.96
C ILE A 56 -3.52 22.91 5.74
N PRO A 57 -2.60 23.24 4.82
CA PRO A 57 -2.27 22.36 3.71
C PRO A 57 -1.56 21.10 4.22
N TYR A 58 -2.12 19.93 3.91
CA TYR A 58 -1.60 18.62 4.30
C TYR A 58 -1.41 17.73 3.06
N SER A 59 -0.45 16.81 3.12
CA SER A 59 -0.12 15.90 2.00
C SER A 59 0.12 14.49 2.52
N HIS A 60 -0.85 13.59 2.31
CA HIS A 60 -0.69 12.15 2.60
C HIS A 60 0.57 11.60 1.92
N LYS A 61 0.73 11.84 0.60
CA LYS A 61 1.90 11.42 -0.19
C LYS A 61 3.24 11.76 0.47
N LYS A 62 3.39 12.95 1.06
CA LYS A 62 4.66 13.33 1.71
C LYS A 62 4.89 12.63 3.05
N HIS A 63 3.84 12.34 3.81
CA HIS A 63 3.95 11.65 5.10
C HIS A 63 4.13 10.13 4.92
N LEU A 64 3.38 9.51 4.02
CA LEU A 64 3.54 8.10 3.65
C LEU A 64 4.94 7.82 3.08
N SER A 65 5.51 8.74 2.28
CA SER A 65 6.90 8.63 1.78
C SER A 65 7.99 8.69 2.85
N LEU A 66 7.64 8.97 4.11
CA LEU A 66 8.54 8.92 5.26
C LEU A 66 8.39 7.63 6.08
N GLY A 67 7.57 6.67 5.61
CA GLY A 67 7.35 5.38 6.27
C GLY A 67 6.29 5.41 7.38
N LEU A 68 5.38 6.39 7.37
CA LEU A 68 4.20 6.42 8.25
C LEU A 68 3.05 5.61 7.64
N ASP A 69 2.33 4.88 8.48
CA ASP A 69 1.12 4.13 8.13
C ASP A 69 -0.16 4.98 8.35
N CYS A 70 -1.25 4.63 7.67
CA CYS A 70 -2.57 5.25 7.83
C CYS A 70 -3.02 5.30 9.32
N LYS A 71 -2.74 4.24 10.08
CA LYS A 71 -3.08 4.06 11.50
C LYS A 71 -2.27 4.94 12.47
N ASP A 72 -1.14 5.51 12.03
CA ASP A 72 -0.30 6.35 12.90
C ASP A 72 -0.98 7.69 13.19
N CYS A 73 -1.86 8.14 12.29
CA CYS A 73 -2.64 9.37 12.42
C CYS A 73 -4.14 9.12 12.60
N HIS A 74 -4.72 8.11 11.94
CA HIS A 74 -6.15 7.84 11.98
C HIS A 74 -6.48 6.69 12.95
N ALA A 75 -7.34 6.94 13.93
CA ALA A 75 -7.84 5.93 14.84
C ALA A 75 -9.29 5.56 14.51
N ASN A 76 -9.66 4.30 14.79
CA ASN A 76 -11.05 3.83 14.73
C ASN A 76 -11.55 3.49 16.15
N PRO A 77 -11.91 4.50 16.97
CA PRO A 77 -12.42 4.24 18.31
C PRO A 77 -13.79 3.57 18.28
N GLU A 78 -14.11 2.79 19.32
CA GLU A 78 -15.43 2.17 19.48
C GLU A 78 -16.57 3.21 19.38
N PRO A 79 -17.70 2.89 18.70
CA PRO A 79 -18.10 1.59 18.16
C PRO A 79 -17.55 1.26 16.74
N GLY A 80 -16.51 1.97 16.30
CA GLY A 80 -15.84 1.74 15.02
C GLY A 80 -16.47 2.47 13.81
N LYS A 81 -17.49 3.30 14.03
CA LYS A 81 -18.26 3.90 12.93
C LYS A 81 -17.43 4.81 12.01
N LEU A 82 -16.49 5.59 12.55
CA LEU A 82 -15.73 6.63 11.84
C LEU A 82 -14.22 6.50 12.11
N MET A 83 -13.38 6.83 11.12
CA MET A 83 -11.99 7.21 11.39
C MET A 83 -11.97 8.64 11.92
N THR A 84 -11.18 8.86 12.96
CA THR A 84 -10.89 10.19 13.49
C THR A 84 -9.85 10.91 12.63
N PHE A 85 -9.82 12.24 12.76
CA PHE A 85 -8.65 13.02 12.36
C PHE A 85 -7.68 13.12 13.55
N PRO A 86 -6.36 13.21 13.32
CA PRO A 86 -5.39 13.36 14.40
C PRO A 86 -5.57 14.70 15.12
N GLU A 87 -5.40 14.67 16.44
CA GLU A 87 -5.22 15.89 17.25
C GLU A 87 -3.97 16.66 16.80
N ALA A 88 -3.98 17.98 16.91
CA ALA A 88 -2.85 18.82 16.49
C ALA A 88 -1.54 18.45 17.21
N SER A 89 -1.62 17.94 18.44
CA SER A 89 -0.49 17.43 19.22
C SER A 89 0.21 16.22 18.58
N LYS A 90 -0.52 15.31 17.90
CA LYS A 90 0.06 14.17 17.17
C LYS A 90 0.99 14.65 16.06
N CYS A 91 0.59 15.68 15.32
CA CYS A 91 1.41 16.29 14.27
C CYS A 91 2.66 16.98 14.86
N MET A 92 2.52 17.60 16.05
CA MET A 92 3.63 18.27 16.71
C MET A 92 4.70 17.32 17.27
N LEU A 93 4.47 16.01 17.38
CA LEU A 93 5.51 15.05 17.78
C LEU A 93 6.78 15.16 16.91
N CYS A 94 6.63 15.47 15.62
CA CYS A 94 7.74 15.72 14.69
C CYS A 94 7.88 17.20 14.30
N HIS A 95 6.78 17.95 14.22
CA HIS A 95 6.79 19.36 13.82
C HIS A 95 7.28 20.35 14.90
N VAL A 96 7.68 19.85 16.09
CA VAL A 96 8.56 20.60 17.02
C VAL A 96 10.00 20.76 16.52
N THR A 97 10.41 20.07 15.44
CA THR A 97 11.74 20.26 14.81
C THR A 97 11.65 20.35 13.27
N ILE A 98 10.74 19.61 12.64
CA ILE A 98 10.67 19.53 11.17
C ILE A 98 9.81 20.66 10.58
N SER A 99 10.36 21.41 9.62
CA SER A 99 9.65 22.46 8.85
C SER A 99 8.99 23.56 9.70
N ARG A 100 9.49 23.86 10.91
CA ARG A 100 8.86 24.79 11.87
C ARG A 100 8.58 26.18 11.31
N ASP A 101 9.46 26.67 10.44
CA ASP A 101 9.44 28.04 9.93
C ASP A 101 8.35 28.27 8.86
N LYS A 102 7.67 27.20 8.41
CA LYS A 102 6.53 27.32 7.51
C LYS A 102 5.32 27.87 8.27
N VAL A 103 4.68 28.89 7.70
CA VAL A 103 3.44 29.50 8.23
C VAL A 103 2.35 28.46 8.53
N SER A 104 2.23 27.39 7.73
CA SER A 104 1.29 26.29 7.97
C SER A 104 1.60 25.49 9.25
N ILE A 105 2.88 25.33 9.59
CA ILE A 105 3.35 24.62 10.79
C ILE A 105 3.29 25.53 12.02
N GLN A 106 3.51 26.84 11.86
CA GLN A 106 3.23 27.82 12.91
C GLN A 106 1.74 27.84 13.28
N LYS A 107 0.85 27.82 12.28
CA LYS A 107 -0.60 27.70 12.49
C LYS A 107 -0.99 26.38 13.17
N LEU A 108 -0.37 25.27 12.79
CA LEU A 108 -0.52 23.97 13.46
C LEU A 108 -0.12 24.05 14.96
N ALA A 109 1.00 24.70 15.25
CA ALA A 109 1.50 24.86 16.62
C ALA A 109 0.53 25.67 17.50
N GLU A 110 -0.14 26.69 16.96
CA GLU A 110 -1.16 27.44 17.72
C GLU A 110 -2.44 26.62 17.99
N TYR A 111 -2.89 25.75 17.07
CA TYR A 111 -3.96 24.78 17.37
C TYR A 111 -3.53 23.80 18.49
N ALA A 112 -2.31 23.26 18.41
CA ALA A 112 -1.79 22.35 19.44
C ALA A 112 -1.65 23.01 20.82
N LYS A 113 -1.17 24.26 20.85
CA LYS A 113 -0.99 25.07 22.08
C LYS A 113 -2.32 25.48 22.71
N SER A 114 -3.30 25.89 21.90
CA SER A 114 -4.65 26.24 22.36
C SER A 114 -5.53 25.02 22.66
N LYS A 115 -5.08 23.81 22.32
CA LYS A 115 -5.85 22.55 22.37
C LYS A 115 -7.16 22.61 21.56
N GLN A 116 -7.19 23.44 20.54
CA GLN A 116 -8.32 23.52 19.61
C GLN A 116 -8.16 22.49 18.50
N ALA A 117 -9.22 21.72 18.24
CA ALA A 117 -9.29 20.84 17.09
C ALA A 117 -9.13 21.64 15.79
N ILE A 118 -8.33 21.13 14.86
CA ILE A 118 -8.20 21.73 13.52
C ILE A 118 -9.54 21.53 12.80
N PRO A 119 -10.19 22.58 12.26
CA PRO A 119 -11.53 22.50 11.67
C PRO A 119 -11.47 21.94 10.23
N TRP A 120 -10.99 20.71 10.08
CA TRP A 120 -10.81 20.02 8.80
C TRP A 120 -12.11 19.97 7.99
N ILE A 121 -12.06 20.35 6.71
CA ILE A 121 -13.20 20.23 5.81
C ILE A 121 -13.23 18.79 5.29
N ARG A 122 -14.29 18.07 5.62
CA ARG A 122 -14.44 16.65 5.25
C ARG A 122 -14.66 16.52 3.74
N VAL A 123 -13.82 15.72 3.08
CA VAL A 123 -13.93 15.41 1.64
C VAL A 123 -14.94 14.28 1.40
N TYR A 124 -14.80 13.16 2.10
CA TYR A 124 -15.71 12.02 1.97
C TYR A 124 -16.88 12.14 2.94
N ALA A 125 -18.09 12.29 2.39
CA ALA A 125 -19.36 12.23 3.12
C ALA A 125 -20.26 11.15 2.51
N VAL A 126 -20.94 10.37 3.37
CA VAL A 126 -21.98 9.45 2.93
C VAL A 126 -23.29 10.22 2.70
N LEU A 127 -24.12 9.75 1.76
CA LEU A 127 -25.39 10.40 1.44
C LEU A 127 -26.36 10.37 2.64
N PRO A 128 -27.27 11.35 2.76
CA PRO A 128 -28.34 11.33 3.75
C PRO A 128 -29.13 10.01 3.71
N GLY A 129 -29.40 9.41 4.88
CA GLY A 129 -30.07 8.12 5.01
C GLY A 129 -29.15 6.89 4.91
N VAL A 130 -27.91 7.02 4.42
CA VAL A 130 -26.96 5.89 4.36
C VAL A 130 -26.30 5.67 5.72
N THR A 131 -26.44 4.46 6.28
CA THR A 131 -25.67 4.02 7.44
C THR A 131 -24.40 3.30 6.98
N TRP A 132 -23.29 3.64 7.61
CA TRP A 132 -21.96 3.18 7.21
C TRP A 132 -21.04 3.11 8.46
N ASN A 133 -20.09 2.16 8.50
CA ASN A 133 -19.21 1.89 9.66
C ASN A 133 -17.82 1.38 9.18
N HIS A 134 -16.69 1.94 9.68
CA HIS A 134 -15.34 1.50 9.25
C HIS A 134 -15.02 0.09 9.73
N ARG A 135 -15.28 -0.20 11.02
CA ARG A 135 -14.85 -1.44 11.67
C ARG A 135 -15.31 -2.69 10.92
N VAL A 136 -16.56 -2.76 10.45
CA VAL A 136 -17.07 -3.94 9.73
C VAL A 136 -16.37 -4.19 8.39
N HIS A 137 -15.84 -3.14 7.74
CA HIS A 137 -15.06 -3.29 6.51
C HIS A 137 -13.61 -3.70 6.81
N LEU A 138 -13.02 -3.14 7.88
CA LEU A 138 -11.69 -3.51 8.37
C LEU A 138 -11.65 -4.96 8.88
N GLU A 139 -12.67 -5.41 9.61
CA GLU A 139 -12.87 -6.80 10.05
C GLU A 139 -13.03 -7.76 8.87
N ALA A 140 -13.62 -7.30 7.76
CA ALA A 140 -13.71 -8.05 6.51
C ALA A 140 -12.42 -8.02 5.66
N GLY A 141 -11.34 -7.39 6.14
CA GLY A 141 -10.05 -7.30 5.45
C GLY A 141 -9.98 -6.28 4.32
N VAL A 142 -10.95 -5.35 4.21
CA VAL A 142 -10.90 -4.27 3.23
C VAL A 142 -9.85 -3.24 3.65
N THR A 143 -8.91 -2.92 2.76
CA THR A 143 -7.83 -1.96 3.04
C THR A 143 -8.27 -0.51 2.82
N CYS A 144 -7.55 0.46 3.39
CA CYS A 144 -7.88 1.87 3.28
C CYS A 144 -7.84 2.37 1.82
N GLU A 145 -6.82 1.93 1.09
CA GLU A 145 -6.49 2.29 -0.30
C GLU A 145 -7.63 1.87 -1.25
N THR A 146 -8.28 0.75 -0.97
CA THR A 146 -9.41 0.22 -1.74
C THR A 146 -10.59 1.21 -1.84
N CYS A 147 -10.74 2.11 -0.87
CA CYS A 147 -11.83 3.09 -0.80
C CYS A 147 -11.37 4.55 -0.85
N HIS A 148 -10.11 4.85 -0.49
CA HIS A 148 -9.60 6.22 -0.33
C HIS A 148 -8.42 6.60 -1.25
N GLY A 149 -7.84 5.63 -1.99
CA GLY A 149 -6.69 5.84 -2.88
C GLY A 149 -5.35 5.72 -2.17
#